data_AF-A0A940SQ45-F1
#
_entry.id   AF-A0A940SQ45-F1
#
_cell.length_a   1.000
_cell.length_b   1.000
_cell.length_c   1.000
_cell.angle_alpha   90.00
_cell.angle_beta   90.00
_cell.angle_gamma   90.00
#
_symmetry.space_group_name_H-M   'P 1'
#
loop_
_entity.id
_entity.type
_entity.pdbx_description
1 polymer ?
#
loop_
_entity_poly.entity_id
_entity_poly.type
_entity_poly.pdbx_seq_one_letter_code
_entity_poly.pdbx_strand_id
1 'polypeptide(L)'
;MITVLLLDLIFAFAALGCAAIFRTRFEDSLPLLCSGIVILLFLTGLADLLSTGVILVNLAAAAMGTAGVITMCRRRSFKQVSSLVLTPPFFVFLLLTLSFGYMYQGIQAIHWDEFSYWIDVVKVMTDKDAFGTTPSYDVVIPSYLPGMALFQYYGAELATRLRPDDGFPEWVCYYCYQVLSLSFFLPLLGNAVKQKRADEPRKAVFASLAKIIAITFFYMIAPMLYFETAYVSCYIDPFVAMLAGMGFVRIITERQKGLCYQLSILAQCMMLVLAKSIGMLYAAFIATAFMTDMICFHRPGRGASKTTWSIFFISSLMPMTGSILCKLLWKWELHAKHTQLLFHHHIDYLHYIRIFFTGGDPTYRQQVADNYKHALLYDIHLPFGVSYLLELVILTVTTVLLLFLLRRRKVKIAQCAVVSGLCLLCTVLYVFLLGAVYMYNFSEYEAVHLASIDRYLSISFLTLAIVLVTMAMMLWETFSHPLKWVVLAAAMFYFSLS
;
A
#
# COMPACT_ATOMS: atom_id res chain seq x y z
N MET A 1 14.68 14.99 -14.85
CA MET A 1 14.59 13.95 -15.91
C MET A 1 15.66 12.85 -15.82
N ILE A 2 16.97 13.13 -15.73
CA ILE A 2 18.00 12.06 -15.68
C ILE A 2 17.79 11.11 -14.49
N THR A 3 17.53 11.62 -13.29
CA THR A 3 17.23 10.80 -12.09
C THR A 3 16.04 9.86 -12.31
N VAL A 4 14.97 10.35 -12.93
CA VAL A 4 13.76 9.58 -13.27
C VAL A 4 14.12 8.40 -14.16
N LEU A 5 14.84 8.66 -15.25
CA LEU A 5 15.27 7.62 -16.19
C LEU A 5 16.20 6.60 -15.53
N LEU A 6 17.09 7.03 -14.63
CA LEU A 6 17.97 6.12 -13.90
C LEU A 6 17.18 5.20 -12.98
N LEU A 7 16.24 5.74 -12.19
CA LEU A 7 15.38 4.94 -11.31
C LEU A 7 14.56 3.93 -12.11
N ASP A 8 13.93 4.37 -13.19
CA ASP A 8 13.12 3.49 -14.07
C ASP A 8 13.98 2.39 -14.70
N LEU A 9 15.22 2.70 -15.09
CA LEU A 9 16.18 1.73 -15.61
C LEU A 9 16.57 0.70 -14.55
N ILE A 10 16.84 1.12 -13.31
CA ILE A 10 17.17 0.23 -12.19
C ILE A 10 16.02 -0.74 -11.93
N PHE A 11 14.78 -0.24 -11.88
CA PHE A 11 13.60 -1.08 -11.69
C PHE A 11 13.39 -2.06 -12.85
N ALA A 12 13.48 -1.58 -14.10
CA ALA A 12 13.34 -2.43 -15.28
C ALA A 12 14.42 -3.53 -15.34
N PHE A 13 15.66 -3.20 -14.97
CA PHE A 13 16.77 -4.16 -14.97
C PHE A 13 16.64 -5.21 -13.86
N ALA A 14 16.24 -4.82 -12.65
CA ALA A 14 15.97 -5.78 -11.58
C ALA A 14 14.76 -6.68 -11.91
N ALA A 15 13.70 -6.11 -12.50
CA ALA A 15 12.52 -6.84 -12.94
C ALA A 15 12.81 -7.84 -14.07
N LEU A 16 13.75 -7.52 -14.97
CA LEU A 16 14.26 -8.47 -15.97
C LEU A 16 14.85 -9.72 -15.29
N GLY A 17 15.60 -9.53 -14.21
CA GLY A 17 16.10 -10.62 -13.36
C GLY A 17 14.99 -11.48 -12.79
N CYS A 18 13.97 -10.86 -12.20
CA CYS A 18 12.81 -11.58 -11.69
C CYS A 18 12.08 -12.37 -12.79
N ALA A 19 11.92 -11.79 -13.98
CA ALA A 19 11.28 -12.43 -15.12
C ALA A 19 12.06 -13.64 -15.65
N ALA A 20 13.39 -13.54 -15.71
CA ALA A 20 14.25 -14.64 -16.18
C ALA A 20 14.38 -15.79 -15.17
N ILE A 21 14.51 -15.45 -13.87
CA ILE A 21 14.77 -16.43 -12.81
C ILE A 21 13.46 -17.04 -12.30
N PHE A 22 12.50 -16.21 -11.89
CA PHE A 22 11.25 -16.64 -11.25
C PHE A 22 10.07 -16.79 -12.21
N ARG A 23 10.23 -16.40 -13.50
CA ARG A 23 9.15 -16.39 -14.50
C ARG A 23 7.97 -15.50 -14.10
N THR A 24 8.26 -14.46 -13.33
CA THR A 24 7.29 -13.46 -12.88
C THR A 24 7.18 -12.34 -13.90
N ARG A 25 6.00 -11.72 -14.04
CA ARG A 25 5.85 -10.54 -14.89
C ARG A 25 6.40 -9.29 -14.21
N PHE A 26 6.73 -8.27 -15.00
CA PHE A 26 7.20 -6.97 -14.51
C PHE A 26 6.30 -6.45 -13.39
N GLU A 27 5.00 -6.32 -13.66
CA GLU A 27 4.04 -5.76 -12.72
C GLU A 27 3.92 -6.55 -11.41
N ASP A 28 4.09 -7.87 -11.45
CA ASP A 28 3.98 -8.73 -10.28
C ASP A 28 5.25 -8.67 -9.41
N SER A 29 6.41 -8.35 -10.01
CA SER A 29 7.70 -8.24 -9.33
C SER A 29 7.97 -6.87 -8.72
N LEU A 30 7.38 -5.80 -9.26
CA LEU A 30 7.69 -4.43 -8.87
C LEU A 30 7.40 -4.13 -7.38
N PRO A 31 6.26 -4.54 -6.78
CA PRO A 31 6.04 -4.33 -5.34
C PRO A 31 7.14 -4.94 -4.47
N LEU A 32 7.60 -6.15 -4.82
CA LEU A 32 8.67 -6.83 -4.10
C LEU A 32 10.00 -6.08 -4.22
N LEU A 33 10.32 -5.58 -5.42
CA LEU A 33 11.55 -4.83 -5.67
C LEU A 33 11.54 -3.51 -4.90
N CYS A 34 10.46 -2.73 -4.98
CA CYS A 34 10.34 -1.45 -4.29
C CYS A 34 10.33 -1.60 -2.76
N SER A 35 9.57 -2.56 -2.21
CA SER A 35 9.65 -2.87 -0.77
C SER A 35 11.02 -3.41 -0.37
N GLY A 36 11.69 -4.17 -1.23
CA GLY A 36 13.04 -4.67 -0.99
C GLY A 36 14.07 -3.56 -0.79
N ILE A 37 13.94 -2.45 -1.53
CA ILE A 37 14.75 -1.25 -1.33
C ILE A 37 14.54 -0.68 0.07
N VAL A 38 13.28 -0.47 0.46
CA VAL A 38 12.93 0.05 1.79
C VAL A 38 13.46 -0.86 2.90
N ILE A 39 13.26 -2.17 2.77
CA ILE A 39 13.68 -3.14 3.80
C ILE A 39 15.21 -3.19 3.89
N LEU A 40 15.94 -3.17 2.77
CA LEU A 40 17.40 -3.19 2.79
C LEU A 40 17.95 -1.90 3.43
N LEU A 41 17.43 -0.74 3.03
CA LEU A 41 17.80 0.55 3.60
C LEU A 41 17.44 0.66 5.08
N PHE A 42 16.30 0.08 5.48
CA PHE A 42 15.91 -0.01 6.87
C PHE A 42 16.94 -0.80 7.67
N LEU A 43 17.33 -1.98 7.19
CA LEU A 43 18.31 -2.83 7.87
C LEU A 43 19.71 -2.19 7.94
N THR A 44 20.15 -1.51 6.89
CA THR A 44 21.44 -0.80 6.91
C THR A 44 21.39 0.48 7.74
N GLY A 45 20.25 1.16 7.76
CA GLY A 45 20.03 2.34 8.61
C GLY A 45 20.05 2.00 10.10
N LEU A 46 19.52 0.84 10.50
CA LEU A 46 19.66 0.31 11.88
C LEU A 46 21.12 0.09 12.30
N ALA A 47 22.03 -0.02 11.35
CA ALA A 47 23.47 -0.15 11.57
C ALA A 47 24.23 1.17 11.36
N ASP A 48 23.54 2.30 11.20
CA ASP A 48 24.11 3.62 10.87
C ASP A 48 24.94 3.61 9.55
N LEU A 49 24.49 2.81 8.56
CA LEU A 49 25.17 2.61 7.26
C LEU A 49 24.24 2.94 6.09
N LEU A 50 23.47 4.03 6.17
CA LEU A 50 22.36 4.30 5.26
C LEU A 50 22.80 4.49 3.79
N SER A 51 23.86 5.26 3.56
CA SER A 51 24.50 5.51 2.25
C SER A 51 25.12 4.25 1.67
N THR A 52 25.71 3.41 2.53
CA THR A 52 26.17 2.07 2.12
C THR A 52 24.99 1.22 1.66
N GLY A 53 23.84 1.34 2.32
CA GLY A 53 22.59 0.74 1.89
C GLY A 53 22.19 1.11 0.46
N VAL A 54 22.34 2.37 0.05
CA VAL A 54 22.06 2.80 -1.34
C VAL A 54 22.98 2.09 -2.33
N ILE A 55 24.26 1.94 -1.99
CA ILE A 55 25.21 1.18 -2.82
C ILE A 55 24.79 -0.29 -2.90
N LEU A 56 24.43 -0.91 -1.77
CA LEU A 56 23.99 -2.31 -1.72
C LEU A 56 22.69 -2.54 -2.52
N VAL A 57 21.74 -1.61 -2.49
CA VAL A 57 20.54 -1.64 -3.33
C VAL A 57 20.92 -1.68 -4.81
N ASN A 58 21.80 -0.79 -5.25
CA ASN A 58 22.23 -0.72 -6.65
C ASN A 58 22.99 -1.97 -7.07
N LEU A 59 23.88 -2.49 -6.21
CA LEU A 59 24.59 -3.75 -6.45
C LEU A 59 23.64 -4.95 -6.52
N ALA A 60 22.64 -5.01 -5.65
CA ALA A 60 21.63 -6.08 -5.67
C ALA A 60 20.79 -6.03 -6.95
N ALA A 61 20.36 -4.84 -7.38
CA ALA A 61 19.64 -4.65 -8.64
C ALA A 61 20.50 -5.06 -9.85
N ALA A 62 21.77 -4.63 -9.88
CA ALA A 62 22.71 -4.99 -10.94
C ALA A 62 23.00 -6.49 -10.99
N ALA A 63 23.20 -7.13 -9.84
CA ALA A 63 23.41 -8.57 -9.73
C ALA A 63 22.17 -9.36 -10.20
N MET A 64 20.97 -8.94 -9.79
CA MET A 64 19.71 -9.55 -10.18
C MET A 64 19.48 -9.46 -11.70
N GLY A 65 19.66 -8.27 -12.29
CA GLY A 65 19.53 -8.08 -13.73
C GLY A 65 20.59 -8.86 -14.53
N THR A 66 21.84 -8.86 -14.07
CA THR A 66 22.93 -9.63 -14.70
C THR A 66 22.68 -11.14 -14.66
N ALA A 67 22.27 -11.67 -13.51
CA ALA A 67 21.87 -13.07 -13.37
C ALA A 67 20.68 -13.39 -14.28
N GLY A 68 19.77 -12.43 -14.47
CA GLY A 68 18.67 -12.51 -15.43
C GLY A 68 19.14 -12.66 -16.87
N VAL A 69 20.04 -11.79 -17.32
CA VAL A 69 20.63 -11.82 -18.66
C VAL A 69 21.36 -13.15 -18.89
N ILE A 70 22.20 -13.59 -17.95
CA ILE A 70 22.91 -14.88 -18.03
C ILE A 70 21.90 -16.03 -18.16
N THR A 71 20.86 -16.05 -17.33
CA THR A 71 19.83 -17.09 -17.35
C THR A 71 19.08 -17.10 -18.68
N MET A 72 18.72 -15.92 -19.20
CA MET A 72 18.04 -15.74 -20.48
C MET A 72 18.90 -16.26 -21.65
N CYS A 73 20.19 -15.94 -21.66
CA CYS A 73 21.14 -16.41 -22.66
C CYS A 73 21.34 -17.93 -22.60
N ARG A 74 21.59 -18.48 -21.40
CA ARG A 74 21.79 -19.93 -21.21
C ARG A 74 20.56 -20.76 -21.61
N ARG A 75 19.36 -20.25 -21.33
CA ARG A 75 18.09 -20.91 -21.66
C ARG A 75 17.56 -20.57 -23.05
N ARG A 76 18.25 -19.71 -23.82
CA ARG A 76 17.80 -19.17 -25.11
C ARG A 76 16.36 -18.65 -25.09
N SER A 77 15.96 -18.04 -23.97
CA SER A 77 14.57 -17.73 -23.66
C SER A 77 14.21 -16.26 -23.87
N PHE A 78 14.90 -15.55 -24.76
CA PHE A 78 14.74 -14.10 -24.97
C PHE A 78 13.29 -13.69 -25.22
N LYS A 79 12.63 -14.33 -26.20
CA LYS A 79 11.23 -14.05 -26.54
C LYS A 79 10.26 -14.30 -25.37
N GLN A 80 10.53 -15.34 -24.59
CA GLN A 80 9.71 -15.65 -23.42
C GLN A 80 9.90 -14.59 -22.33
N VAL A 81 11.14 -14.25 -22.00
CA VAL A 81 11.45 -13.26 -20.94
C VAL A 81 10.96 -11.87 -21.35
N SER A 82 11.19 -11.45 -22.60
CA SER A 82 10.71 -10.15 -23.06
C SER A 82 9.18 -10.03 -22.98
N SER A 83 8.44 -11.11 -23.26
CA SER A 83 6.97 -11.12 -23.08
C SER A 83 6.50 -11.05 -21.62
N LEU A 84 7.36 -11.31 -20.64
CA LEU A 84 7.07 -11.14 -19.22
C LEU A 84 7.42 -9.73 -18.71
N VAL A 85 8.33 -9.03 -19.40
CA VAL A 85 8.75 -7.68 -19.05
C VAL A 85 7.92 -6.63 -19.78
N LEU A 86 7.81 -6.74 -21.11
CA LEU A 86 7.12 -5.77 -21.98
C LEU A 86 5.61 -6.05 -22.03
N THR A 87 4.96 -5.95 -20.88
CA THR A 87 3.51 -6.15 -20.72
C THR A 87 2.77 -4.82 -20.89
N PRO A 88 1.44 -4.83 -21.17
CA PRO A 88 0.67 -3.57 -21.18
C PRO A 88 0.80 -2.77 -19.86
N PRO A 89 0.77 -3.38 -18.66
CA PRO A 89 1.08 -2.67 -17.41
C PRO A 89 2.47 -2.02 -17.36
N PHE A 90 3.50 -2.60 -17.99
CA PHE A 90 4.82 -1.97 -18.08
C PHE A 90 4.77 -0.64 -18.84
N PHE A 91 4.00 -0.57 -19.93
CA PHE A 91 3.85 0.69 -20.67
C PHE A 91 3.00 1.72 -19.92
N VAL A 92 2.00 1.28 -19.15
CA VAL A 92 1.26 2.17 -18.23
C VAL A 92 2.19 2.71 -17.15
N PHE A 93 3.04 1.86 -16.57
CA PHE A 93 4.05 2.28 -15.61
C PHE A 93 4.96 3.35 -16.21
N LEU A 94 5.59 3.06 -17.36
CA LEU A 94 6.50 3.99 -18.03
C LEU A 94 5.83 5.32 -18.37
N LEU A 95 4.58 5.29 -18.87
CA LEU A 95 3.85 6.52 -19.16
C LEU A 95 3.63 7.36 -17.89
N LEU A 96 3.13 6.73 -16.81
CA LEU A 96 2.84 7.43 -15.57
C LEU A 96 4.11 7.92 -14.87
N THR A 97 5.19 7.13 -14.81
CA THR A 97 6.44 7.57 -14.18
C THR A 97 7.06 8.74 -14.94
N LEU A 98 7.09 8.69 -16.28
CA LEU A 98 7.57 9.82 -17.07
C LEU A 98 6.68 11.07 -16.90
N SER A 99 5.36 10.90 -16.85
CA SER A 99 4.42 12.00 -16.58
C SER A 99 4.65 12.60 -15.19
N PHE A 100 4.74 11.80 -14.13
CA PHE A 100 5.06 12.29 -12.78
C PHE A 100 6.43 12.98 -12.74
N GLY A 101 7.43 12.38 -13.37
CA GLY A 101 8.78 12.93 -13.47
C GLY A 101 8.85 14.24 -14.27
N TYR A 102 7.86 14.55 -15.09
CA TYR A 102 7.68 15.85 -15.74
C TYR A 102 6.90 16.82 -14.83
N MET A 103 5.75 16.40 -14.31
CA MET A 103 4.84 17.25 -13.53
C MET A 103 5.44 17.74 -12.21
N TYR A 104 6.23 16.91 -11.51
CA TYR A 104 6.79 17.28 -10.22
C TYR A 104 8.04 18.15 -10.30
N GLN A 105 8.65 18.33 -11.48
CA GLN A 105 9.89 19.09 -11.58
C GLN A 105 9.74 20.49 -11.01
N GLY A 106 10.59 20.83 -10.03
CA GLY A 106 10.60 22.13 -9.37
C GLY A 106 9.54 22.31 -8.28
N ILE A 107 8.70 21.30 -7.98
CA ILE A 107 7.80 21.36 -6.83
C ILE A 107 8.60 21.29 -5.52
N GLN A 108 8.16 22.09 -4.56
CA GLN A 108 8.69 22.20 -3.21
C GLN A 108 7.62 21.85 -2.18
N ALA A 109 8.04 21.53 -0.96
CA ALA A 109 7.18 21.32 0.19
C ALA A 109 6.29 22.54 0.43
N ILE A 110 4.99 22.31 0.65
CA ILE A 110 4.01 23.37 0.90
C ILE A 110 3.10 23.08 2.10
N HIS A 111 3.02 21.83 2.54
CA HIS A 111 2.10 21.42 3.59
C HIS A 111 2.81 21.21 4.93
N TRP A 112 2.07 21.45 6.03
CA TRP A 112 2.60 21.37 7.39
C TRP A 112 3.29 20.02 7.69
N ASP A 113 2.66 18.88 7.39
CA ASP A 113 3.25 17.57 7.72
C ASP A 113 4.53 17.27 6.90
N GLU A 114 4.73 17.95 5.76
CA GLU A 114 5.94 17.81 4.94
C GLU A 114 7.15 18.46 5.64
N PHE A 115 6.92 19.61 6.27
CA PHE A 115 7.91 20.30 7.10
C PHE A 115 8.08 19.68 8.49
N SER A 116 7.02 19.10 9.08
CA SER A 116 7.12 18.49 10.40
C SER A 116 7.77 17.10 10.36
N TYR A 117 7.67 16.37 9.25
CA TYR A 117 8.29 15.05 9.14
C TYR A 117 8.57 14.59 7.72
N TRP A 118 7.58 14.55 6.81
CA TRP A 118 7.66 13.68 5.63
C TRP A 118 8.79 14.02 4.65
N ILE A 119 9.04 15.30 4.38
CA ILE A 119 10.16 15.74 3.52
C ILE A 119 11.38 16.08 4.40
N ASP A 120 11.14 16.69 5.56
CA ASP A 120 12.19 17.06 6.51
C ASP A 120 13.09 15.88 6.91
N VAL A 121 12.50 14.75 7.29
CA VAL A 121 13.27 13.57 7.69
C VAL A 121 14.12 13.00 6.54
N VAL A 122 13.65 13.12 5.30
CA VAL A 122 14.41 12.67 4.11
C VAL A 122 15.62 13.57 3.90
N LYS A 123 15.44 14.88 4.07
CA LYS A 123 16.54 15.85 4.02
C LYS A 123 17.58 15.57 5.10
N VAL A 124 17.15 15.27 6.33
CA VAL A 124 18.05 14.86 7.42
C VAL A 124 18.78 13.57 7.07
N MET A 125 18.09 12.56 6.52
CA MET A 125 18.74 11.31 6.08
C MET A 125 19.79 11.55 4.99
N THR A 126 19.52 12.43 4.02
CA THR A 126 20.46 12.78 2.95
C THR A 126 21.66 13.59 3.45
N ASP A 127 21.47 14.50 4.40
CA ASP A 127 22.55 15.34 4.93
C ASP A 127 23.41 14.62 5.99
N LYS A 128 22.78 13.82 6.85
CA LYS A 128 23.43 13.20 8.03
C LYS A 128 23.78 11.73 7.85
N ASP A 129 23.34 11.11 6.77
CA ASP A 129 23.53 9.67 6.50
C ASP A 129 23.01 8.74 7.61
N ALA A 130 21.95 9.15 8.29
CA ALA A 130 21.40 8.45 9.45
C ALA A 130 19.88 8.65 9.55
N PHE A 131 19.20 7.81 10.33
CA PHE A 131 17.80 8.04 10.62
C PHE A 131 17.60 9.35 11.40
N GLY A 132 16.40 9.93 11.29
CA GLY A 132 15.97 11.10 12.06
C GLY A 132 15.75 10.81 13.56
N THR A 133 16.15 9.65 14.06
CA THR A 133 15.97 9.20 15.46
C THR A 133 16.99 9.80 16.41
N THR A 134 18.12 10.29 15.90
CA THR A 134 19.20 10.87 16.70
C THR A 134 18.75 12.19 17.33
N PRO A 135 18.84 12.36 18.67
CA PRO A 135 18.35 13.55 19.37
C PRO A 135 19.01 14.87 18.98
N SER A 136 20.20 14.83 18.38
CA SER A 136 20.90 16.02 17.88
C SER A 136 20.42 16.51 16.52
N TYR A 137 19.49 15.79 15.88
CA TYR A 137 18.89 16.21 14.62
C TYR A 137 17.54 16.86 14.93
N ASP A 138 17.35 18.09 14.47
CA ASP A 138 16.16 18.91 14.75
C ASP A 138 14.90 18.43 13.99
N VAL A 139 14.58 17.13 14.08
CA VAL A 139 13.36 16.54 13.51
C VAL A 139 12.23 16.69 14.51
N VAL A 140 11.09 17.24 14.08
CA VAL A 140 9.95 17.51 14.97
C VAL A 140 9.33 16.21 15.50
N ILE A 141 9.25 15.16 14.68
CA ILE A 141 8.62 13.88 15.05
C ILE A 141 9.56 12.68 14.78
N PRO A 142 10.66 12.53 15.53
CA PRO A 142 11.72 11.55 15.24
C PRO A 142 11.28 10.09 15.41
N SER A 143 10.14 9.84 16.05
CA SER A 143 9.61 8.50 16.34
C SER A 143 8.71 7.91 15.23
N TYR A 144 8.36 8.70 14.21
CA TYR A 144 7.60 8.22 13.06
C TYR A 144 8.39 7.18 12.26
N LEU A 145 7.65 6.26 11.62
CA LEU A 145 8.27 5.12 10.96
C LEU A 145 8.83 5.51 9.58
N PRO A 146 10.01 5.00 9.19
CA PRO A 146 10.77 5.56 8.08
C PRO A 146 10.43 4.94 6.71
N GLY A 147 9.39 4.12 6.58
CA GLY A 147 9.18 3.28 5.38
C GLY A 147 9.10 4.05 4.07
N MET A 148 8.19 5.04 3.97
CA MET A 148 8.09 5.90 2.77
C MET A 148 9.34 6.79 2.63
N ALA A 149 9.80 7.37 3.74
CA ALA A 149 10.96 8.24 3.77
C ALA A 149 12.23 7.55 3.23
N LEU A 150 12.41 6.26 3.49
CA LEU A 150 13.55 5.48 2.98
C LEU A 150 13.51 5.33 1.46
N PHE A 151 12.32 5.17 0.88
CA PHE A 151 12.18 5.10 -0.58
C PHE A 151 12.42 6.47 -1.22
N GLN A 152 11.96 7.55 -0.58
CA GLN A 152 12.22 8.92 -1.01
C GLN A 152 13.72 9.27 -0.87
N TYR A 153 14.34 8.88 0.24
CA TYR A 153 15.78 9.01 0.48
C TYR A 153 16.60 8.32 -0.60
N TYR A 154 16.24 7.09 -1.00
CA TYR A 154 16.92 6.41 -2.11
C TYR A 154 16.93 7.25 -3.39
N GLY A 155 15.78 7.85 -3.75
CA GLY A 155 15.69 8.72 -4.92
C GLY A 155 16.46 10.03 -4.74
N ALA A 156 16.32 10.68 -3.58
CA ALA A 156 16.98 11.94 -3.26
C ALA A 156 18.51 11.78 -3.26
N GLU A 157 19.02 10.74 -2.62
CA GLU A 157 20.45 10.42 -2.57
C GLU A 157 21.02 10.18 -3.98
N LEU A 158 20.31 9.44 -4.84
CA LEU A 158 20.72 9.27 -6.23
C LEU A 158 20.74 10.59 -7.00
N ALA A 159 19.73 11.44 -6.79
CA ALA A 159 19.67 12.75 -7.43
C ALA A 159 20.80 13.67 -6.98
N THR A 160 21.08 13.74 -5.67
CA THR A 160 22.17 14.53 -5.10
C THR A 160 23.53 14.05 -5.58
N ARG A 161 23.78 12.73 -5.69
CA ARG A 161 25.04 12.21 -6.27
C ARG A 161 25.21 12.55 -7.74
N LEU A 162 24.13 12.62 -8.51
CA LEU A 162 24.18 13.01 -9.93
C LEU A 162 24.36 14.52 -10.11
N ARG A 163 23.92 15.31 -9.12
CA ARG A 163 23.89 16.77 -9.15
C ARG A 163 24.21 17.34 -7.78
N PRO A 164 25.49 17.31 -7.37
CA PRO A 164 25.89 17.71 -6.02
C PRO A 164 25.64 19.21 -5.74
N ASP A 165 25.59 20.04 -6.78
CA ASP A 165 25.46 21.50 -6.66
C ASP A 165 23.99 21.99 -6.61
N ASP A 166 23.00 21.13 -6.87
CA ASP A 166 21.57 21.51 -7.02
C ASP A 166 20.80 21.59 -5.68
N GLY A 167 21.47 21.39 -4.54
CA GLY A 167 20.82 21.31 -3.22
C GLY A 167 19.93 20.07 -3.06
N PHE A 168 19.11 20.05 -1.99
CA PHE A 168 18.22 18.92 -1.72
C PHE A 168 17.02 18.91 -2.69
N PRO A 169 16.80 17.83 -3.47
CA PRO A 169 15.81 17.82 -4.55
C PRO A 169 14.42 17.40 -4.05
N GLU A 170 13.69 18.33 -3.42
CA GLU A 170 12.36 18.06 -2.82
C GLU A 170 11.36 17.42 -3.79
N TRP A 171 11.36 17.83 -5.07
CA TRP A 171 10.50 17.25 -6.10
C TRP A 171 10.67 15.72 -6.28
N VAL A 172 11.86 15.18 -5.97
CA VAL A 172 12.11 13.74 -6.05
C VAL A 172 11.32 12.99 -4.98
N CYS A 173 11.03 13.61 -3.84
CA CYS A 173 10.21 13.00 -2.79
C CYS A 173 8.77 12.75 -3.28
N TYR A 174 8.17 13.72 -4.00
CA TYR A 174 6.86 13.57 -4.63
C TYR A 174 6.87 12.50 -5.72
N TYR A 175 7.90 12.51 -6.57
CA TYR A 175 8.09 11.51 -7.61
C TYR A 175 8.17 10.09 -7.01
N CYS A 176 9.05 9.88 -6.04
CA CYS A 176 9.24 8.59 -5.37
C CYS A 176 7.98 8.12 -4.65
N TYR A 177 7.23 9.03 -4.02
CA TYR A 177 5.95 8.74 -3.39
C TYR A 177 4.96 8.12 -4.40
N GLN A 178 4.82 8.73 -5.58
CA GLN A 178 3.90 8.23 -6.61
C GLN A 178 4.40 6.94 -7.26
N VAL A 179 5.70 6.79 -7.50
CA VAL A 179 6.27 5.56 -8.05
C VAL A 179 6.07 4.38 -7.10
N LEU A 180 6.29 4.58 -5.80
CA LEU A 180 6.07 3.54 -4.81
C LEU A 180 4.60 3.15 -4.74
N SER A 181 3.70 4.14 -4.68
CA SER A 181 2.24 3.92 -4.72
C SER A 181 1.82 3.11 -5.96
N LEU A 182 2.35 3.49 -7.12
CA LEU A 182 2.06 2.86 -8.40
C LEU A 182 2.53 1.40 -8.43
N SER A 183 3.67 1.10 -7.80
CA SER A 183 4.24 -0.25 -7.77
C SER A 183 3.26 -1.30 -7.24
N PHE A 184 2.52 -0.99 -6.16
CA PHE A 184 1.55 -1.88 -5.54
C PHE A 184 0.26 -2.03 -6.34
N PHE A 185 -0.05 -1.05 -7.18
CA PHE A 185 -1.23 -1.06 -8.03
C PHE A 185 -1.07 -1.89 -9.30
N LEU A 186 0.10 -1.83 -9.96
CA LEU A 186 0.32 -2.49 -11.26
C LEU A 186 -0.08 -3.99 -11.32
N PRO A 187 0.12 -4.84 -10.29
CA PRO A 187 -0.36 -6.22 -10.31
C PRO A 187 -1.86 -6.36 -10.67
N LEU A 188 -2.69 -5.38 -10.30
CA LEU A 188 -4.11 -5.37 -10.65
C LEU A 188 -4.33 -5.28 -12.17
N LEU A 189 -3.55 -4.43 -12.85
CA LEU A 189 -3.57 -4.32 -14.31
C LEU A 189 -3.08 -5.61 -14.98
N GLY A 190 -2.06 -6.26 -14.42
CA GLY A 190 -1.58 -7.56 -14.90
C GLY A 190 -2.67 -8.62 -14.93
N ASN A 191 -3.51 -8.66 -13.89
CA ASN A 191 -4.64 -9.58 -13.80
C ASN A 191 -5.73 -9.30 -14.84
N ALA A 192 -5.91 -8.05 -15.25
CA ALA A 192 -6.83 -7.70 -16.34
C ALA A 192 -6.37 -8.29 -17.69
N VAL A 193 -5.06 -8.44 -17.90
CA VAL A 193 -4.46 -8.99 -19.14
C VAL A 193 -4.37 -10.53 -19.12
N LYS A 194 -4.30 -11.17 -17.94
CA LYS A 194 -4.14 -12.63 -17.78
C LYS A 194 -5.36 -13.45 -18.30
N GLN A 195 -6.46 -12.82 -18.69
CA GLN A 195 -7.66 -13.47 -19.24
C GLN A 195 -7.61 -13.57 -20.78
N LYS A 196 -6.99 -14.63 -21.31
CA LYS A 196 -7.14 -14.99 -22.74
C LYS A 196 -8.48 -15.70 -22.97
N ARG A 197 -9.32 -15.13 -23.83
CA ARG A 197 -10.35 -15.89 -24.57
C ARG A 197 -9.68 -16.48 -25.81
N ALA A 198 -9.77 -17.81 -25.99
CA ALA A 198 -9.14 -18.50 -27.11
C ALA A 198 -9.84 -18.25 -28.46
N ASP A 199 -11.08 -17.76 -28.43
CA ASP A 199 -11.99 -17.91 -29.57
C ASP A 199 -12.09 -16.64 -30.44
N GLU A 200 -11.66 -15.46 -29.95
CA GLU A 200 -11.71 -14.19 -30.71
C GLU A 200 -10.56 -13.22 -30.32
N PRO A 201 -9.37 -13.33 -30.95
CA PRO A 201 -8.17 -12.60 -30.50
C PRO A 201 -8.28 -11.08 -30.60
N ARG A 202 -8.97 -10.52 -31.62
CA ARG A 202 -9.09 -9.06 -31.80
C ARG A 202 -10.01 -8.41 -30.76
N LYS A 203 -11.19 -8.99 -30.50
CA LYS A 203 -12.13 -8.49 -29.47
C LYS A 203 -11.55 -8.65 -28.06
N ALA A 204 -10.77 -9.69 -27.81
CA ALA A 204 -10.08 -9.90 -26.54
C ALA A 204 -9.03 -8.80 -26.25
N VAL A 205 -8.31 -8.32 -27.27
CA VAL A 205 -7.33 -7.22 -27.12
C VAL A 205 -8.01 -5.90 -26.76
N PHE A 206 -9.05 -5.49 -27.50
CA PHE A 206 -9.79 -4.25 -27.21
C PHE A 206 -10.46 -4.27 -25.83
N ALA A 207 -11.08 -5.40 -25.45
CA ALA A 207 -11.68 -5.55 -24.13
C ALA A 207 -10.64 -5.48 -22.99
N SER A 208 -9.44 -6.04 -23.21
CA SER A 208 -8.33 -5.96 -22.25
C SER A 208 -7.81 -4.53 -22.11
N LEU A 209 -7.70 -3.78 -23.22
CA LEU A 209 -7.27 -2.39 -23.20
C LEU A 209 -8.27 -1.47 -22.51
N ALA A 210 -9.57 -1.60 -22.80
CA ALA A 210 -10.61 -0.85 -22.13
C ALA A 210 -10.63 -1.12 -20.61
N LYS A 211 -10.40 -2.38 -20.21
CA LYS A 211 -10.29 -2.78 -18.81
C LYS A 211 -9.06 -2.16 -18.14
N ILE A 212 -7.89 -2.16 -18.81
CA ILE A 212 -6.69 -1.47 -18.32
C ILE A 212 -6.98 0.02 -18.12
N ILE A 213 -7.52 0.69 -19.14
CA ILE A 213 -7.82 2.13 -19.07
C ILE A 213 -8.77 2.43 -17.91
N ALA A 214 -9.85 1.65 -17.76
CA ALA A 214 -10.80 1.83 -16.67
C ALA A 214 -10.17 1.62 -15.29
N ILE A 215 -9.33 0.60 -15.13
CA ILE A 215 -8.64 0.33 -13.85
C ILE A 215 -7.62 1.42 -13.54
N THR A 216 -6.83 1.86 -14.53
CA THR A 216 -5.87 2.97 -14.39
C THR A 216 -6.58 4.27 -14.04
N PHE A 217 -7.68 4.59 -14.72
CA PHE A 217 -8.49 5.77 -14.43
C PHE A 217 -9.06 5.72 -13.01
N PHE A 218 -9.56 4.56 -12.59
CA PHE A 218 -10.00 4.36 -11.21
C PHE A 218 -8.88 4.60 -10.20
N TYR A 219 -7.69 4.07 -10.44
CA TYR A 219 -6.53 4.32 -9.57
C TYR A 219 -6.16 5.79 -9.46
N MET A 220 -6.28 6.55 -10.56
CA MET A 220 -5.97 7.98 -10.56
C MET A 220 -7.03 8.82 -9.84
N ILE A 221 -8.28 8.35 -9.74
CA ILE A 221 -9.38 9.12 -9.16
C ILE A 221 -9.67 8.71 -7.72
N ALA A 222 -9.63 7.41 -7.41
CA ALA A 222 -10.06 6.91 -6.11
C ALA A 222 -9.31 7.56 -4.93
N PRO A 223 -7.98 7.75 -4.97
CA PRO A 223 -7.29 8.46 -3.90
C PRO A 223 -7.75 9.92 -3.76
N MET A 224 -8.03 10.62 -4.87
CA MET A 224 -8.49 12.02 -4.83
C MET A 224 -9.88 12.18 -4.22
N LEU A 225 -10.73 11.16 -4.36
CA LEU A 225 -12.07 11.16 -3.75
C LEU A 225 -11.99 11.20 -2.22
N TYR A 226 -11.03 10.48 -1.64
CA TYR A 226 -10.87 10.38 -0.18
C TYR A 226 -9.82 11.35 0.38
N PHE A 227 -8.94 11.86 -0.48
CA PHE A 227 -7.81 12.71 -0.13
C PHE A 227 -7.59 13.75 -1.23
N GLU A 228 -8.09 14.96 -1.03
CA GLU A 228 -8.00 16.05 -2.02
C GLU A 228 -6.55 16.31 -2.49
N THR A 229 -5.58 16.13 -1.59
CA THR A 229 -4.16 16.38 -1.85
C THR A 229 -3.36 15.13 -2.27
N ALA A 230 -4.01 14.02 -2.66
CA ALA A 230 -3.37 12.72 -2.92
C ALA A 230 -2.19 12.76 -3.91
N TYR A 231 -2.23 13.67 -4.88
CA TYR A 231 -1.19 13.82 -5.91
C TYR A 231 -0.35 15.09 -5.78
N VAL A 232 -0.60 15.93 -4.78
CA VAL A 232 0.12 17.20 -4.57
C VAL A 232 0.75 17.32 -3.18
N SER A 233 0.64 16.27 -2.36
CA SER A 233 1.25 16.20 -1.03
C SER A 233 2.00 14.88 -0.84
N CYS A 234 2.96 14.87 0.09
CA CYS A 234 3.62 13.66 0.58
C CYS A 234 2.96 13.07 1.84
N TYR A 235 1.68 13.37 2.11
CA TYR A 235 0.96 12.77 3.23
C TYR A 235 0.92 11.26 3.10
N ILE A 236 1.17 10.55 4.19
CA ILE A 236 1.30 9.09 4.16
C ILE A 236 -0.04 8.35 4.06
N ASP A 237 -1.14 9.00 4.43
CA ASP A 237 -2.46 8.41 4.61
C ASP A 237 -3.03 7.78 3.32
N PRO A 238 -3.01 8.46 2.14
CA PRO A 238 -3.41 7.85 0.87
C PRO A 238 -2.55 6.63 0.52
N PHE A 239 -1.24 6.70 0.74
CA PHE A 239 -0.33 5.59 0.46
C PHE A 239 -0.65 4.37 1.32
N VAL A 240 -0.88 4.55 2.63
CA VAL A 240 -1.23 3.45 3.54
C VAL A 240 -2.54 2.79 3.12
N ALA A 241 -3.55 3.59 2.76
CA ALA A 241 -4.84 3.09 2.30
C ALA A 241 -4.71 2.24 1.02
N MET A 242 -3.95 2.74 0.05
CA MET A 242 -3.67 2.02 -1.19
C MET A 242 -2.86 0.75 -0.96
N LEU A 243 -1.82 0.84 -0.13
CA LEU A 243 -0.97 -0.30 0.24
C LEU A 243 -1.78 -1.40 0.93
N ALA A 244 -2.69 -1.03 1.84
CA ALA A 244 -3.57 -1.97 2.53
C ALA A 244 -4.61 -2.59 1.57
N GLY A 245 -5.31 -1.77 0.79
CA GLY A 245 -6.33 -2.23 -0.16
C GLY A 245 -5.75 -3.18 -1.20
N MET A 246 -4.58 -2.83 -1.76
CA MET A 246 -3.87 -3.68 -2.71
C MET A 246 -3.40 -5.01 -2.09
N GLY A 247 -3.10 -5.04 -0.79
CA GLY A 247 -2.70 -6.26 -0.09
C GLY A 247 -3.82 -7.29 -0.03
N PHE A 248 -5.02 -6.86 0.35
CA PHE A 248 -6.22 -7.69 0.29
C PHE A 248 -6.57 -8.11 -1.13
N VAL A 249 -6.57 -7.16 -2.07
CA VAL A 249 -6.88 -7.42 -3.49
C VAL A 249 -5.99 -8.51 -4.06
N ARG A 250 -4.68 -8.47 -3.77
CA ARG A 250 -3.72 -9.45 -4.30
C ARG A 250 -3.98 -10.87 -3.82
N ILE A 251 -4.54 -11.06 -2.62
CA ILE A 251 -4.96 -12.38 -2.12
C ILE A 251 -6.08 -12.94 -2.99
N ILE A 252 -7.05 -12.11 -3.40
CA ILE A 252 -8.19 -12.54 -4.21
C ILE A 252 -7.79 -12.73 -5.68
N THR A 253 -7.00 -11.82 -6.24
CA THR A 253 -6.71 -11.77 -7.68
C THR A 253 -5.63 -12.73 -8.11
N GLU A 254 -4.56 -12.91 -7.31
CA GLU A 254 -3.42 -13.72 -7.72
C GLU A 254 -3.79 -15.20 -7.81
N ARG A 255 -3.48 -15.81 -8.96
CA ARG A 255 -3.77 -17.24 -9.22
C ARG A 255 -2.58 -18.12 -8.88
N GLN A 256 -1.36 -17.62 -9.06
CA GLN A 256 -0.15 -18.39 -8.80
C GLN A 256 0.49 -17.96 -7.48
N LYS A 257 0.34 -18.81 -6.46
CA LYS A 257 0.81 -18.54 -5.09
C LYS A 257 2.29 -18.97 -4.86
N GLY A 258 3.14 -18.76 -5.86
CA GLY A 258 4.56 -19.14 -5.85
C GLY A 258 5.42 -18.26 -4.91
N LEU A 259 6.72 -18.55 -4.83
CA LEU A 259 7.65 -17.87 -3.92
C LEU A 259 7.64 -16.34 -4.08
N CYS A 260 7.66 -15.83 -5.31
CA CYS A 260 7.65 -14.38 -5.55
C CYS A 260 6.38 -13.70 -5.02
N TYR A 261 5.22 -14.34 -5.19
CA TYR A 261 3.96 -13.86 -4.60
C TYR A 261 4.03 -13.84 -3.07
N GLN A 262 4.49 -14.95 -2.48
CA GLN A 262 4.64 -15.09 -1.03
C GLN A 262 5.55 -13.99 -0.48
N LEU A 263 6.77 -13.85 -1.02
CA LEU A 263 7.73 -12.81 -0.60
C LEU A 263 7.17 -11.41 -0.77
N SER A 264 6.36 -11.18 -1.79
CA SER A 264 5.76 -9.87 -2.01
C SER A 264 4.66 -9.54 -0.99
N ILE A 265 3.87 -10.52 -0.54
CA ILE A 265 2.92 -10.31 0.57
C ILE A 265 3.67 -10.03 1.88
N LEU A 266 4.76 -10.76 2.16
CA LEU A 266 5.65 -10.49 3.28
C LEU A 266 6.17 -9.05 3.23
N ALA A 267 6.79 -8.66 2.11
CA ALA A 267 7.39 -7.35 1.94
C ALA A 267 6.35 -6.21 2.05
N GLN A 268 5.13 -6.44 1.55
CA GLN A 268 4.02 -5.51 1.68
C GLN A 268 3.55 -5.34 3.13
N CYS A 269 3.48 -6.43 3.91
CA CYS A 269 3.14 -6.34 5.33
C CYS A 269 4.23 -5.63 6.14
N MET A 270 5.50 -5.89 5.85
CA MET A 270 6.63 -5.16 6.43
C MET A 270 6.58 -3.67 6.06
N MET A 271 6.29 -3.35 4.79
CA MET A 271 6.13 -1.97 4.33
C MET A 271 4.98 -1.25 5.05
N LEU A 272 3.84 -1.91 5.26
CA LEU A 272 2.72 -1.33 6.01
C LEU A 272 3.15 -0.93 7.42
N VAL A 273 3.82 -1.85 8.14
CA VAL A 273 4.32 -1.59 9.49
C VAL A 273 5.28 -0.41 9.50
N LEU A 274 6.19 -0.32 8.52
CA LEU A 274 7.17 0.75 8.41
C LEU A 274 6.58 2.06 7.85
N ALA A 275 5.41 2.06 7.23
CA ALA A 275 4.80 3.27 6.67
C ALA A 275 4.13 4.13 7.74
N LYS A 276 3.33 3.52 8.63
CA LYS A 276 2.61 4.23 9.70
C LYS A 276 2.25 3.26 10.82
N SER A 277 2.06 3.76 12.04
CA SER A 277 1.67 2.96 13.20
C SER A 277 0.42 2.11 12.94
N ILE A 278 -0.58 2.67 12.26
CA ILE A 278 -1.80 1.93 11.90
C ILE A 278 -1.57 0.82 10.87
N GLY A 279 -0.49 0.89 10.09
CA GLY A 279 -0.12 -0.16 9.15
C GLY A 279 0.05 -1.52 9.82
N MET A 280 0.36 -1.58 11.11
CA MET A 280 0.38 -2.84 11.87
C MET A 280 -0.99 -3.51 11.95
N LEU A 281 -2.08 -2.75 12.09
CA LEU A 281 -3.45 -3.29 12.07
C LEU A 281 -3.72 -3.93 10.71
N TYR A 282 -3.52 -3.19 9.61
CA TYR A 282 -3.74 -3.71 8.27
C TYR A 282 -2.85 -4.91 7.93
N ALA A 283 -1.56 -4.86 8.32
CA ALA A 283 -0.63 -5.97 8.11
C ALA A 283 -1.10 -7.24 8.84
N ALA A 284 -1.61 -7.13 10.07
CA ALA A 284 -2.16 -8.26 10.81
C ALA A 284 -3.39 -8.87 10.12
N PHE A 285 -4.31 -8.04 9.62
CA PHE A 285 -5.49 -8.51 8.90
C PHE A 285 -5.15 -9.11 7.53
N ILE A 286 -4.20 -8.52 6.78
CA ILE A 286 -3.71 -9.07 5.51
C ILE A 286 -2.99 -10.40 5.75
N ALA A 287 -2.12 -10.49 6.76
CA ALA A 287 -1.44 -11.72 7.13
C ALA A 287 -2.45 -12.83 7.51
N THR A 288 -3.50 -12.46 8.25
CA THR A 288 -4.58 -13.39 8.61
C THR A 288 -5.37 -13.84 7.38
N ALA A 289 -5.70 -12.92 6.48
CA ALA A 289 -6.39 -13.23 5.22
C ALA A 289 -5.54 -14.16 4.33
N PHE A 290 -4.24 -13.89 4.24
CA PHE A 290 -3.28 -14.70 3.49
C PHE A 290 -3.14 -16.10 4.11
N MET A 291 -2.97 -16.19 5.42
CA MET A 291 -2.89 -17.46 6.14
C MET A 291 -4.16 -18.29 5.93
N THR A 292 -5.33 -17.65 6.02
CA THR A 292 -6.61 -18.31 5.76
C THR A 292 -6.71 -18.77 4.30
N ASP A 293 -6.28 -17.96 3.33
CA ASP A 293 -6.27 -18.35 1.91
C ASP A 293 -5.35 -19.57 1.65
N MET A 294 -4.18 -19.59 2.28
CA MET A 294 -3.24 -20.70 2.19
C MET A 294 -3.80 -21.98 2.80
N ILE A 295 -4.38 -21.91 4.00
CA ILE A 295 -4.92 -23.09 4.73
C ILE A 295 -6.19 -23.63 4.08
N CYS A 296 -7.12 -22.77 3.70
CA CYS A 296 -8.43 -23.19 3.20
C CYS A 296 -8.40 -23.61 1.73
N PHE A 297 -7.56 -22.99 0.89
CA PHE A 297 -7.61 -23.17 -0.56
C PHE A 297 -6.33 -23.74 -1.18
N HIS A 298 -5.19 -23.71 -0.47
CA HIS A 298 -3.89 -24.10 -1.04
C HIS A 298 -3.07 -25.05 -0.13
N ARG A 299 -3.70 -25.70 0.85
CA ARG A 299 -3.01 -26.63 1.75
C ARG A 299 -2.42 -27.84 1.00
N PRO A 300 -1.28 -28.41 1.47
CA PRO A 300 -0.74 -29.65 0.93
C PRO A 300 -1.74 -30.81 1.02
N GLY A 301 -1.63 -31.78 0.11
CA GLY A 301 -2.42 -33.01 0.15
C GLY A 301 -2.11 -33.86 1.39
N ARG A 302 -3.05 -34.72 1.80
CA ARG A 302 -2.90 -35.57 3.00
C ARG A 302 -1.66 -36.49 2.97
N GLY A 303 -1.18 -36.86 1.78
CA GLY A 303 0.03 -37.68 1.61
C GLY A 303 1.33 -36.88 1.44
N ALA A 304 1.31 -35.55 1.63
CA ALA A 304 2.51 -34.73 1.50
C ALA A 304 3.55 -35.03 2.60
N SER A 305 4.83 -34.92 2.26
CA SER A 305 5.92 -35.15 3.20
C SER A 305 5.90 -34.18 4.40
N LYS A 306 6.50 -34.58 5.52
CA LYS A 306 6.69 -33.69 6.70
C LYS A 306 7.39 -32.38 6.30
N THR A 307 8.39 -32.44 5.43
CA THR A 307 9.11 -31.25 4.93
C THR A 307 8.20 -30.30 4.17
N THR A 308 7.32 -30.82 3.30
CA THR A 308 6.35 -30.00 2.57
C THR A 308 5.39 -29.28 3.51
N TRP A 309 4.92 -29.97 4.55
CA TRP A 309 4.09 -29.35 5.58
C TRP A 309 4.84 -28.27 6.36
N SER A 310 6.08 -28.52 6.78
CA SER A 310 6.90 -27.52 7.48
C SER A 310 7.11 -26.26 6.64
N ILE A 311 7.47 -26.41 5.36
CA ILE A 311 7.63 -25.27 4.44
C ILE A 311 6.30 -24.51 4.31
N PHE A 312 5.18 -25.22 4.14
CA PHE A 312 3.87 -24.60 4.06
C PHE A 312 3.52 -23.79 5.32
N PHE A 313 3.74 -24.34 6.52
CA PHE A 313 3.47 -23.63 7.77
C PHE A 313 4.34 -22.36 7.90
N ILE A 314 5.64 -22.48 7.63
CA ILE A 314 6.56 -21.33 7.66
C ILE A 314 6.12 -20.25 6.66
N SER A 315 5.86 -20.64 5.41
CA SER A 315 5.37 -19.74 4.36
C SER A 315 4.04 -19.07 4.70
N SER A 316 3.15 -19.76 5.43
CA SER A 316 1.84 -19.19 5.81
C SER A 316 1.94 -18.14 6.92
N LEU A 317 2.92 -18.28 7.82
CA LEU A 317 3.11 -17.41 8.98
C LEU A 317 4.08 -16.25 8.72
N MET A 318 4.90 -16.33 7.68
CA MET A 318 5.96 -15.34 7.46
C MET A 318 5.46 -13.88 7.37
N PRO A 319 4.29 -13.51 6.78
CA PRO A 319 3.90 -12.10 6.73
C PRO A 319 3.61 -11.55 8.13
N MET A 320 3.06 -12.38 9.02
CA MET A 320 2.82 -12.04 10.41
C MET A 320 4.13 -11.85 11.17
N THR A 321 5.07 -12.81 11.05
CA THR A 321 6.36 -12.73 11.75
C THR A 321 7.22 -11.59 11.25
N GLY A 322 7.24 -11.32 9.94
CA GLY A 322 7.94 -10.18 9.35
C GLY A 322 7.40 -8.83 9.85
N SER A 323 6.08 -8.71 9.97
CA SER A 323 5.43 -7.51 10.53
C SER A 323 5.85 -7.25 11.98
N ILE A 324 5.82 -8.30 12.80
CA ILE A 324 6.25 -8.23 14.21
C ILE A 324 7.74 -7.86 14.29
N LEU A 325 8.58 -8.50 13.49
CA LEU A 325 10.02 -8.24 13.46
C LEU A 325 10.32 -6.77 13.12
N CYS A 326 9.71 -6.22 12.06
CA CYS A 326 9.89 -4.79 11.71
C CYS A 326 9.51 -3.87 12.87
N LYS A 327 8.39 -4.13 13.54
CA LYS A 327 7.96 -3.31 14.68
C LYS A 327 8.94 -3.41 15.85
N LEU A 328 9.45 -4.59 16.14
CA LEU A 328 10.43 -4.81 17.21
C LEU A 328 11.76 -4.14 16.90
N LEU A 329 12.25 -4.25 15.66
CA LEU A 329 13.48 -3.59 15.22
C LEU A 329 13.36 -2.06 15.30
N TRP A 330 12.23 -1.49 14.88
CA TRP A 330 12.01 -0.04 15.04
C TRP A 330 11.94 0.37 16.50
N LYS A 331 11.28 -0.42 17.36
CA LYS A 331 11.25 -0.15 18.80
C LYS A 331 12.65 -0.21 19.41
N TRP A 332 13.48 -1.15 18.97
CA TRP A 332 14.87 -1.27 19.39
C TRP A 332 15.67 -0.01 19.01
N GLU A 333 15.53 0.47 17.77
CA GLU A 333 16.18 1.70 17.29
C GLU A 333 15.84 2.91 18.18
N LEU A 334 14.55 3.16 18.42
CA LEU A 334 14.10 4.27 19.26
C LEU A 334 14.67 4.18 20.69
N HIS A 335 14.75 2.97 21.24
CA HIS A 335 15.34 2.75 22.55
C HIS A 335 16.86 2.95 22.55
N ALA A 336 17.55 2.46 21.51
CA ALA A 336 19.01 2.55 21.37
C ALA A 336 19.47 4.00 21.19
N LYS A 337 18.70 4.83 20.49
CA LYS A 337 18.99 6.26 20.27
C LYS A 337 18.41 7.20 21.33
N HIS A 338 17.74 6.65 22.36
CA HIS A 338 17.03 7.43 23.37
C HIS A 338 16.05 8.46 22.77
N THR A 339 15.39 8.09 21.67
CA THR A 339 14.50 8.97 20.93
C THR A 339 13.25 9.28 21.74
N GLN A 340 12.85 10.55 21.79
CA GLN A 340 11.61 10.95 22.44
C GLN A 340 10.40 10.39 21.69
N LEU A 341 9.52 9.72 22.42
CA LEU A 341 8.28 9.15 21.89
C LEU A 341 7.17 10.19 21.96
N LEU A 342 6.74 10.69 20.81
CA LEU A 342 5.54 11.51 20.69
C LEU A 342 4.34 10.58 20.45
N PHE A 343 3.16 10.95 20.98
CA PHE A 343 1.91 10.19 20.79
C PHE A 343 1.93 8.75 21.32
N HIS A 344 2.64 8.49 22.42
CA HIS A 344 2.83 7.14 22.99
C HIS A 344 2.22 6.98 24.38
N HIS A 345 0.98 7.44 24.57
CA HIS A 345 0.27 7.19 25.82
C HIS A 345 -0.43 5.82 25.77
N HIS A 346 -0.49 5.17 26.93
CA HIS A 346 -1.21 3.91 27.07
C HIS A 346 -2.71 4.16 26.88
N ILE A 347 -3.31 3.48 25.90
CA ILE A 347 -4.76 3.51 25.66
C ILE A 347 -5.43 2.51 26.60
N ASP A 348 -6.28 3.01 27.50
CA ASP A 348 -7.17 2.15 28.29
C ASP A 348 -8.46 1.88 27.52
N TYR A 349 -8.51 0.74 26.83
CA TYR A 349 -9.63 0.36 25.99
C TYR A 349 -10.91 0.09 26.79
N LEU A 350 -10.82 -0.42 28.01
CA LEU A 350 -12.01 -0.69 28.84
C LEU A 350 -12.63 0.64 29.29
N HIS A 351 -11.78 1.59 29.69
CA HIS A 351 -12.22 2.93 30.01
C HIS A 351 -12.84 3.64 28.79
N TYR A 352 -12.19 3.56 27.62
CA TYR A 352 -12.74 4.08 26.37
C TYR A 352 -14.13 3.52 26.05
N ILE A 353 -14.30 2.19 26.11
CA ILE A 353 -15.59 1.52 25.85
C ILE A 353 -16.65 2.02 26.83
N ARG A 354 -16.32 2.16 28.12
CA ARG A 354 -17.24 2.67 29.13
C ARG A 354 -17.66 4.10 28.80
N ILE A 355 -16.72 5.02 28.52
CA ILE A 355 -17.04 6.41 28.17
C ILE A 355 -17.91 6.47 26.92
N PHE A 356 -17.55 5.71 25.88
CA PHE A 356 -18.22 5.76 24.59
C PHE A 356 -19.71 5.39 24.69
N PHE A 357 -20.03 4.30 25.41
CA PHE A 357 -21.40 3.76 25.51
C PHE A 357 -22.20 4.22 26.72
N THR A 358 -21.55 4.38 27.88
CA THR A 358 -22.25 4.67 29.15
C THR A 358 -22.00 6.09 29.66
N GLY A 359 -20.95 6.75 29.17
CA GLY A 359 -20.56 8.09 29.60
C GLY A 359 -20.07 8.15 31.05
N GLY A 360 -20.11 9.36 31.61
CA GLY A 360 -19.84 9.63 33.03
C GLY A 360 -18.38 9.91 33.38
N ASP A 361 -17.54 10.21 32.39
CA ASP A 361 -16.19 10.74 32.65
C ASP A 361 -16.25 12.28 32.81
N PRO A 362 -15.64 12.85 33.87
CA PRO A 362 -15.73 14.28 34.15
C PRO A 362 -14.70 15.12 33.38
N THR A 363 -13.86 14.52 32.55
CA THR A 363 -12.76 15.20 31.84
C THR A 363 -13.12 15.51 30.39
N TYR A 364 -12.22 16.17 29.65
CA TYR A 364 -12.36 16.44 28.21
C TYR A 364 -12.60 15.16 27.39
N ARG A 365 -12.21 13.97 27.90
CA ARG A 365 -12.40 12.70 27.19
C ARG A 365 -13.86 12.35 26.93
N GLN A 366 -14.76 12.72 27.85
CA GLN A 366 -16.20 12.57 27.60
C GLN A 366 -16.64 13.44 26.42
N GLN A 367 -16.18 14.69 26.38
CA GLN A 367 -16.45 15.60 25.28
C GLN A 367 -15.88 15.06 23.95
N VAL A 368 -14.67 14.50 23.95
CA VAL A 368 -14.09 13.84 22.76
C VAL A 368 -14.97 12.68 22.31
N ALA A 369 -15.46 11.84 23.22
CA ALA A 369 -16.33 10.72 22.86
C ALA A 369 -17.65 11.19 22.26
N ASP A 370 -18.24 12.24 22.83
CA ASP A 370 -19.51 12.80 22.36
C ASP A 370 -19.35 13.50 21.01
N ASN A 371 -18.30 14.28 20.83
CA ASN A 371 -17.94 14.87 19.53
C ASN A 371 -17.65 13.80 18.49
N TYR A 372 -16.93 12.73 18.85
CA TYR A 372 -16.62 11.64 17.92
C TYR A 372 -17.88 10.89 17.47
N LYS A 373 -18.81 10.61 18.40
CA LYS A 373 -20.14 10.05 18.08
C LYS A 373 -20.93 10.99 17.18
N HIS A 374 -20.93 12.30 17.48
CA HIS A 374 -21.58 13.30 16.66
C HIS A 374 -21.02 13.29 15.25
N ALA A 375 -19.69 13.32 15.10
CA ALA A 375 -19.01 13.30 13.82
C ALA A 375 -19.39 12.06 13.00
N LEU A 376 -19.34 10.86 13.61
CA LEU A 376 -19.73 9.62 12.93
C LEU A 376 -21.19 9.64 12.44
N LEU A 377 -22.09 10.26 13.18
CA LEU A 377 -23.53 10.24 12.89
C LEU A 377 -23.98 11.36 11.95
N TYR A 378 -23.39 12.55 12.07
CA TYR A 378 -23.96 13.79 11.54
C TYR A 378 -23.00 14.62 10.69
N ASP A 379 -21.68 14.54 10.92
CA ASP A 379 -20.74 15.34 10.14
C ASP A 379 -20.70 14.81 8.72
N ILE A 380 -20.77 15.72 7.75
CA ILE A 380 -20.81 15.38 6.34
C ILE A 380 -19.38 15.14 5.86
N HIS A 381 -19.09 13.90 5.46
CA HIS A 381 -17.85 13.55 4.82
C HIS A 381 -17.94 13.81 3.31
N LEU A 382 -16.98 14.59 2.81
CA LEU A 382 -16.70 14.66 1.40
C LEU A 382 -15.80 13.46 1.03
N PRO A 383 -16.16 12.72 -0.03
CA PRO A 383 -16.75 13.30 -1.23
C PRO A 383 -18.28 13.14 -1.32
N PHE A 384 -18.91 12.26 -0.52
CA PHE A 384 -20.27 11.79 -0.81
C PHE A 384 -21.40 12.62 -0.19
N GLY A 385 -21.09 13.63 0.62
CA GLY A 385 -22.14 14.43 1.26
C GLY A 385 -22.94 13.64 2.31
N VAL A 386 -22.38 12.55 2.85
CA VAL A 386 -23.03 11.68 3.84
C VAL A 386 -22.19 11.57 5.12
N SER A 387 -22.80 11.15 6.21
CA SER A 387 -22.04 10.88 7.43
C SER A 387 -21.18 9.62 7.35
N TYR A 388 -20.10 9.58 8.12
CA TYR A 388 -19.17 8.45 8.11
C TYR A 388 -19.85 7.12 8.44
N LEU A 389 -20.85 7.12 9.34
CA LEU A 389 -21.62 5.91 9.63
C LEU A 389 -22.44 5.47 8.42
N LEU A 390 -23.07 6.40 7.71
CA LEU A 390 -23.86 6.07 6.52
C LEU A 390 -22.95 5.52 5.41
N GLU A 391 -21.76 6.07 5.23
CA GLU A 391 -20.77 5.53 4.30
C GLU A 391 -20.37 4.09 4.67
N LEU A 392 -20.07 3.82 5.95
CA LEU A 392 -19.76 2.48 6.43
C LEU A 392 -20.92 1.50 6.16
N VAL A 393 -22.17 1.95 6.33
CA VAL A 393 -23.37 1.16 6.00
C VAL A 393 -23.44 0.90 4.50
N ILE A 394 -23.22 1.91 3.65
CA ILE A 394 -23.22 1.77 2.19
C ILE A 394 -22.14 0.75 1.75
N LEU A 395 -20.92 0.86 2.27
CA LEU A 395 -19.82 -0.06 2.00
C LEU A 395 -20.16 -1.49 2.45
N THR A 396 -20.80 -1.65 3.62
CA THR A 396 -21.24 -2.95 4.13
C THR A 396 -22.31 -3.58 3.24
N VAL A 397 -23.34 -2.82 2.88
CA VAL A 397 -24.42 -3.27 1.98
C VAL A 397 -23.85 -3.65 0.61
N THR A 398 -22.94 -2.83 0.08
CA THR A 398 -22.24 -3.10 -1.18
C THR A 398 -21.42 -4.39 -1.11
N THR A 399 -20.73 -4.65 0.01
CA THR A 399 -20.00 -5.90 0.25
C THR A 399 -20.95 -7.11 0.15
N VAL A 400 -22.07 -7.07 0.87
CA VAL A 400 -23.06 -8.16 0.87
C VAL A 400 -23.67 -8.36 -0.52
N LEU A 401 -24.01 -7.26 -1.22
CA LEU A 401 -24.56 -7.30 -2.58
C LEU A 401 -23.57 -7.94 -3.56
N LEU A 402 -22.31 -7.53 -3.55
CA LEU A 402 -21.28 -8.09 -4.44
C LEU A 402 -21.02 -9.57 -4.12
N LEU A 403 -21.00 -9.98 -2.85
CA LEU A 403 -20.90 -11.39 -2.48
C LEU A 403 -22.12 -12.20 -2.98
N PHE A 404 -23.32 -11.65 -2.88
CA PHE A 404 -24.52 -12.29 -3.43
C PHE A 404 -24.41 -12.48 -4.96
N LEU A 405 -23.97 -11.45 -5.68
CA LEU A 405 -23.77 -11.51 -7.13
C LEU A 405 -22.66 -12.50 -7.52
N LEU A 406 -21.53 -12.50 -6.81
CA LEU A 406 -20.42 -13.45 -7.01
C LEU A 406 -20.87 -14.89 -6.75
N ARG A 407 -21.71 -15.12 -5.74
CA ARG A 407 -22.32 -16.43 -5.45
C ARG A 407 -23.21 -16.88 -6.61
N ARG A 408 -24.08 -16.00 -7.12
CA ARG A 408 -24.96 -16.29 -8.27
C ARG A 408 -24.16 -16.65 -9.52
N ARG A 409 -23.00 -16.03 -9.71
CA ARG A 409 -22.09 -16.28 -10.85
C ARG A 409 -21.03 -17.37 -10.58
N LYS A 410 -20.98 -17.94 -9.38
CA LYS A 410 -19.99 -18.95 -8.94
C LYS A 410 -18.53 -18.49 -9.13
N VAL A 411 -18.25 -17.20 -8.95
CA VAL A 411 -16.90 -16.62 -9.10
C VAL A 411 -16.24 -16.48 -7.74
N LYS A 412 -15.25 -17.33 -7.43
CA LYS A 412 -14.34 -17.22 -6.26
C LYS A 412 -15.00 -16.83 -4.91
N ILE A 413 -16.26 -17.19 -4.69
CA ILE A 413 -17.07 -16.64 -3.59
C ILE A 413 -16.44 -16.83 -2.21
N ALA A 414 -15.87 -18.00 -1.92
CA ALA A 414 -15.30 -18.31 -0.61
C ALA A 414 -14.08 -17.43 -0.30
N GLN A 415 -13.17 -17.25 -1.26
CA GLN A 415 -12.01 -16.37 -1.11
C GLN A 415 -12.44 -14.90 -0.96
N CYS A 416 -13.36 -14.43 -1.81
CA CYS A 416 -13.87 -13.07 -1.73
C CYS A 416 -14.54 -12.80 -0.37
N ALA A 417 -15.37 -13.72 0.12
CA ALA A 417 -16.09 -13.56 1.39
C ALA A 417 -15.13 -13.46 2.60
N VAL A 418 -14.10 -14.30 2.64
CA VAL A 418 -13.08 -14.25 3.71
C VAL A 418 -12.32 -12.93 3.65
N VAL A 419 -11.81 -12.55 2.48
CA VAL A 419 -10.98 -11.35 2.34
C VAL A 419 -11.78 -10.08 2.58
N SER A 420 -12.95 -9.93 1.96
CA SER A 420 -13.79 -8.74 2.16
C SER A 420 -14.38 -8.69 3.56
N GLY A 421 -14.69 -9.83 4.19
CA GLY A 421 -15.13 -9.89 5.58
C GLY A 421 -14.05 -9.45 6.57
N LEU A 422 -12.81 -9.90 6.38
CA LEU A 422 -11.67 -9.45 7.19
C LEU A 422 -11.34 -7.97 6.95
N CYS A 423 -11.42 -7.50 5.70
CA CYS A 423 -11.22 -6.09 5.38
C CYS A 423 -12.31 -5.21 6.03
N LEU A 424 -13.58 -5.61 5.94
CA LEU A 424 -14.70 -4.92 6.60
C LEU A 424 -14.56 -4.92 8.13
N LEU A 425 -14.17 -6.05 8.73
CA LEU A 425 -13.89 -6.11 10.16
C LEU A 425 -12.75 -5.16 10.56
N CYS A 426 -11.69 -5.11 9.77
CA CYS A 426 -10.59 -4.17 9.96
C CYS A 426 -11.08 -2.71 9.89
N THR A 427 -11.92 -2.37 8.91
CA THR A 427 -12.54 -1.04 8.77
C THR A 427 -13.38 -0.69 10.00
N VAL A 428 -14.29 -1.57 10.43
CA VAL A 428 -15.14 -1.34 11.61
C VAL A 428 -14.30 -1.13 12.88
N LEU A 429 -13.30 -1.98 13.10
CA LEU A 429 -12.41 -1.86 14.25
C LEU A 429 -11.59 -0.57 14.18
N TYR A 430 -11.08 -0.19 13.01
CA TYR A 430 -10.34 1.05 12.85
C TYR A 430 -11.19 2.28 13.17
N VAL A 431 -12.37 2.38 12.57
CA VAL A 431 -13.31 3.48 12.82
C VAL A 431 -13.62 3.55 14.31
N PHE A 432 -13.91 2.42 14.97
CA PHE A 432 -14.19 2.45 16.40
C PHE A 432 -12.96 2.83 17.25
N LEU A 433 -11.78 2.29 16.95
CA LEU A 433 -10.58 2.51 17.77
C LEU A 433 -9.93 3.87 17.53
N LEU A 434 -10.22 4.55 16.42
CA LEU A 434 -9.72 5.91 16.17
C LEU A 434 -10.21 6.90 17.24
N GLY A 435 -11.45 6.75 17.74
CA GLY A 435 -11.94 7.55 18.87
C GLY A 435 -11.10 7.37 20.14
N ALA A 436 -10.59 6.16 20.39
CA ALA A 436 -9.66 5.92 21.49
C ALA A 436 -8.31 6.62 21.25
N VAL A 437 -7.81 6.63 20.01
CA VAL A 437 -6.57 7.35 19.69
C VAL A 437 -6.73 8.85 19.94
N TYR A 438 -7.85 9.46 19.54
CA TYR A 438 -8.12 10.87 19.85
C TYR A 438 -8.12 11.15 21.35
N MET A 439 -8.74 10.32 22.18
CA MET A 439 -8.81 10.55 23.63
C MET A 439 -7.47 10.45 24.37
N TYR A 440 -6.56 9.62 23.88
CA TYR A 440 -5.35 9.25 24.62
C TYR A 440 -4.07 9.82 24.01
N ASN A 441 -4.01 9.96 22.69
CA ASN A 441 -2.77 10.29 22.00
C ASN A 441 -2.77 11.72 21.45
N PHE A 442 -3.91 12.33 21.14
CA PHE A 442 -3.96 13.71 20.66
C PHE A 442 -3.90 14.72 21.81
N SER A 443 -3.42 15.92 21.51
CA SER A 443 -3.54 17.04 22.44
C SER A 443 -5.01 17.34 22.72
N GLU A 444 -5.35 17.88 23.89
CA GLU A 444 -6.76 18.19 24.24
C GLU A 444 -7.44 19.05 23.16
N TYR A 445 -6.73 20.05 22.65
CA TYR A 445 -7.23 20.91 21.57
C TYR A 445 -7.55 20.10 20.31
N GLU A 446 -6.61 19.30 19.80
CA GLU A 446 -6.83 18.51 18.58
C GLU A 446 -7.87 17.40 18.79
N ALA A 447 -7.91 16.81 19.98
CA ALA A 447 -8.82 15.73 20.35
C ALA A 447 -10.27 16.22 20.39
N VAL A 448 -10.53 17.36 21.04
CA VAL A 448 -11.89 17.90 21.14
C VAL A 448 -12.41 18.35 19.77
N HIS A 449 -11.54 18.91 18.92
CA HIS A 449 -11.91 19.36 17.57
C HIS A 449 -11.82 18.25 16.50
N LEU A 450 -11.43 17.03 16.87
CA LEU A 450 -11.25 15.90 15.97
C LEU A 450 -10.37 16.25 14.75
N ALA A 451 -9.25 16.92 15.00
CA ALA A 451 -8.39 17.44 13.95
C ALA A 451 -8.02 16.34 12.94
N SER A 452 -8.18 16.62 11.64
CA SER A 452 -7.91 15.68 10.53
C SER A 452 -8.75 14.38 10.53
N ILE A 453 -9.92 14.34 11.16
CA ILE A 453 -10.76 13.13 11.21
C ILE A 453 -11.10 12.57 9.82
N ASP A 454 -11.41 13.45 8.85
CA ASP A 454 -11.65 13.07 7.45
C ASP A 454 -10.49 12.24 6.90
N ARG A 455 -9.27 12.77 7.00
CA ARG A 455 -8.05 12.12 6.51
C ARG A 455 -7.84 10.76 7.16
N TYR A 456 -8.08 10.64 8.46
CA TYR A 456 -7.85 9.38 9.16
C TYR A 456 -8.91 8.33 8.80
N LEU A 457 -10.20 8.69 8.75
CA LEU A 457 -11.28 7.76 8.39
C LEU A 457 -11.16 7.31 6.92
N SER A 458 -10.79 8.23 6.02
CA SER A 458 -10.52 7.97 4.60
C SER A 458 -9.55 6.81 4.35
N ILE A 459 -8.60 6.53 5.26
CA ILE A 459 -7.69 5.39 5.10
C ILE A 459 -8.47 4.08 5.01
N SER A 460 -9.39 3.85 5.95
CA SER A 460 -10.14 2.60 6.04
C SER A 460 -11.22 2.48 4.98
N PHE A 461 -11.84 3.60 4.60
CA PHE A 461 -12.86 3.59 3.55
C PHE A 461 -12.26 3.36 2.17
N LEU A 462 -11.17 4.05 1.82
CA LEU A 462 -10.47 3.80 0.56
C LEU A 462 -9.92 2.36 0.50
N THR A 463 -9.39 1.84 1.60
CA THR A 463 -8.92 0.43 1.69
C THR A 463 -10.04 -0.55 1.29
N LEU A 464 -11.23 -0.39 1.87
CA LEU A 464 -12.38 -1.24 1.58
C LEU A 464 -12.92 -0.99 0.15
N ALA A 465 -13.01 0.26 -0.28
CA ALA A 465 -13.46 0.62 -1.62
C ALA A 465 -12.62 -0.04 -2.72
N ILE A 466 -11.28 -0.09 -2.57
CA ILE A 466 -10.38 -0.80 -3.49
C ILE A 466 -10.72 -2.29 -3.61
N VAL A 467 -11.05 -2.95 -2.49
CA VAL A 467 -11.48 -4.36 -2.47
C VAL A 467 -12.83 -4.54 -3.19
N LEU A 468 -13.79 -3.66 -2.92
CA LEU A 468 -15.14 -3.72 -3.52
C LEU A 468 -15.10 -3.48 -5.03
N VAL A 469 -14.33 -2.50 -5.49
CA VAL A 469 -14.14 -2.23 -6.91
C VAL A 469 -13.52 -3.43 -7.61
N THR A 470 -12.53 -4.07 -6.98
CA THR A 470 -11.95 -5.29 -7.53
C THR A 470 -12.99 -6.41 -7.65
N MET A 471 -13.84 -6.61 -6.63
CA MET A 471 -14.93 -7.58 -6.67
C MET A 471 -15.94 -7.27 -7.78
N ALA A 472 -16.31 -6.00 -7.96
CA ALA A 472 -17.17 -5.55 -9.05
C ALA A 472 -16.53 -5.82 -10.43
N MET A 473 -15.22 -5.58 -10.57
CA MET A 473 -14.46 -5.89 -11.79
C MET A 473 -14.39 -7.38 -12.09
N MET A 474 -14.40 -8.25 -11.09
CA MET A 474 -14.50 -9.71 -11.31
C MET A 474 -15.85 -10.11 -11.91
N LEU A 475 -16.92 -9.37 -11.62
CA LEU A 475 -18.23 -9.59 -12.21
C LEU A 475 -18.37 -8.99 -13.61
N TRP A 476 -17.52 -8.03 -14.00
CA TRP A 476 -17.55 -7.35 -15.31
C TRP A 476 -17.72 -8.28 -16.50
N GLU A 477 -17.02 -9.40 -16.50
CA GLU A 477 -17.04 -10.36 -17.62
C GLU A 477 -18.29 -11.24 -17.64
N THR A 478 -19.01 -11.32 -16.52
CA THR A 478 -20.22 -12.14 -16.37
C THR A 478 -21.50 -11.42 -16.79
N PHE A 479 -21.42 -10.10 -17.01
CA PHE A 479 -22.56 -9.28 -17.41
C PHE A 479 -22.68 -9.14 -18.94
N SER A 480 -23.91 -9.05 -19.43
CA SER A 480 -24.21 -8.66 -20.82
C SER A 480 -23.78 -7.22 -21.05
N HIS A 481 -23.49 -6.85 -22.31
CA HIS A 481 -22.97 -5.53 -22.69
C HIS A 481 -23.68 -4.33 -22.01
N PRO A 482 -25.02 -4.26 -21.89
CA PRO A 482 -25.69 -3.16 -21.19
C PRO A 482 -25.51 -3.21 -19.66
N LEU A 483 -25.48 -4.38 -19.02
CA LEU A 483 -25.22 -4.48 -17.58
C LEU A 483 -23.77 -4.14 -17.21
N LYS A 484 -22.80 -4.33 -18.12
CA LYS A 484 -21.41 -3.88 -17.88
C LYS A 484 -21.35 -2.37 -17.67
N TRP A 485 -22.08 -1.62 -18.48
CA TRP A 485 -22.18 -0.18 -18.34
C TRP A 485 -23.02 0.23 -17.14
N VAL A 486 -23.98 -0.57 -16.69
CA VAL A 486 -24.71 -0.33 -15.43
C VAL A 486 -23.83 -0.62 -14.21
N VAL A 487 -22.96 -1.63 -14.24
CA VAL A 487 -21.99 -1.88 -13.15
C VAL A 487 -20.86 -0.86 -13.17
N LEU A 488 -20.37 -0.46 -14.35
CA LEU A 488 -19.45 0.67 -14.48
C LEU A 488 -20.13 1.94 -14.00
N ALA A 489 -21.37 2.19 -14.40
CA ALA A 489 -22.13 3.36 -14.01
C ALA A 489 -22.52 3.28 -12.54
N ALA A 490 -22.75 2.12 -11.92
CA ALA A 490 -23.01 2.02 -10.48
C ALA A 490 -21.73 2.19 -9.66
N ALA A 491 -20.60 1.66 -10.14
CA ALA A 491 -19.29 1.96 -9.57
C ALA A 491 -18.97 3.45 -9.75
N MET A 492 -19.11 3.98 -10.96
CA MET A 492 -18.92 5.40 -11.28
C MET A 492 -19.97 6.31 -10.64
N PHE A 493 -21.19 5.85 -10.33
CA PHE A 493 -22.26 6.61 -9.65
C PHE A 493 -22.05 6.58 -8.15
N TYR A 494 -21.57 5.47 -7.60
CA TYR A 494 -20.88 5.44 -6.32
C TYR A 494 -19.69 6.42 -6.31
N PHE A 495 -19.09 6.77 -7.46
CA PHE A 495 -18.03 7.77 -7.62
C PHE A 495 -18.45 9.12 -8.27
N SER A 496 -19.75 9.37 -8.53
CA SER A 496 -20.23 10.59 -9.22
C SER A 496 -21.36 11.28 -8.45
N LEU A 497 -21.72 10.76 -7.30
CA LEU A 497 -22.43 11.49 -6.25
C LEU A 497 -21.46 12.34 -5.39
N SER A 498 -20.20 12.44 -5.85
CA SER A 498 -19.14 13.31 -5.36
C SER A 498 -19.07 14.63 -6.12
#